data_AF-A0A9P6RFJ8-F1
#
_entry.id   AF-A0A9P6RFJ8-F1
#
_cell.length_a   1.000
_cell.length_b   1.000
_cell.length_c   1.000
_cell.angle_alpha   90.00
_cell.angle_beta   90.00
_cell.angle_gamma   90.00
#
_symmetry.space_group_name_H-M   'P 1'
#
loop_
_entity.id
_entity.type
_entity.pdbx_description
1 polymer ?
#
loop_
_entity_poly.entity_id
_entity_poly.type
_entity_poly.pdbx_seq_one_letter_code
_entity_poly.pdbx_strand_id
1 'polypeptide(L)'
;MRLKQFLPSPISTSSASTQFDYLSHVRHINQARCGAGKYGFWPANDSLSTEESAYIEEHSDEVVTVAPDFAKLLHGKRHLFYFHYLSLLRETTWALANPILDQLESLTVSLSDICRYQRVVDRLGRLESICFLQDEIYQCGDTIDEGPRVRREKAMRAMVEFVEAHARKFPGGLKDVNLETIMSSLGFHVYYPDEIRLQVYRALSPPTKLTILDRNNYLPILAHPQTVDLGHVEQIVQTPNGFSWLEKAIHAEPRFLQRCRRLKTIRMYSLGKGIFDWAVMERRSIDETGFIAMEGTNASSGNNNNSNNNSDLNNRHGQGGLSWKAEGSREQQQERRCLVPLESITLYRTTYDREIDDIAFAFSRTLRNLTVGVYHYTRSTPLMEAIITPEGPVFPTCHIGRGWFDMRLKTLHINGDGTRLVLDPVLFTQCPDLVSVDLSDSTTEYRCHEISVSFPAQLGSLEKLKLQGLPALSFHPATLESTTKLKRITHVVNVYSPRDELDSFYDGDGGGAGPLWTWDWHLPQLTELKLTGEFAYRFQFRMLRGCPALQGLVLNITN
;
A
#
# COMPACT_ATOMS: atom_id res chain seq x y z
N MET A 1 27.96 -37.31 7.25
CA MET A 1 28.94 -37.01 8.33
C MET A 1 28.26 -36.49 9.59
N ARG A 2 28.53 -37.04 10.80
CA ARG A 2 28.07 -36.42 12.06
C ARG A 2 29.02 -35.26 12.40
N LEU A 3 28.58 -34.02 12.24
CA LEU A 3 29.33 -32.78 12.59
C LEU A 3 30.01 -32.81 13.97
N LYS A 4 29.54 -33.67 14.88
CA LYS A 4 30.19 -34.04 16.15
C LYS A 4 31.67 -34.42 16.04
N GLN A 5 32.16 -34.88 14.89
CA GLN A 5 33.57 -35.25 14.71
C GLN A 5 34.50 -34.05 14.50
N PHE A 6 33.96 -32.89 14.09
CA PHE A 6 34.74 -31.67 13.87
C PHE A 6 34.56 -30.61 14.95
N LEU A 7 33.46 -30.66 15.69
CA LEU A 7 33.38 -29.91 16.93
C LEU A 7 34.29 -30.60 17.94
N PRO A 8 35.32 -29.90 18.48
CA PRO A 8 36.20 -30.50 19.46
C PRO A 8 35.31 -31.05 20.58
N SER A 9 35.47 -32.35 20.88
CA SER A 9 34.98 -32.89 22.15
C SER A 9 35.48 -31.95 23.26
N PRO A 10 34.76 -31.71 24.35
CA PRO A 10 35.28 -30.90 25.45
C PRO A 10 36.54 -31.59 26.00
N ILE A 11 37.69 -31.26 25.44
CA ILE A 11 38.99 -31.81 25.80
C ILE A 11 39.29 -31.21 27.16
N SER A 12 39.16 -32.04 28.20
CA SER A 12 39.59 -31.71 29.56
C SER A 12 41.12 -31.73 29.63
N THR A 13 41.78 -30.80 28.94
CA THR A 13 43.23 -30.57 29.13
C THR A 13 43.40 -29.43 30.13
N SER A 14 43.93 -29.79 31.30
CA SER A 14 44.17 -28.97 32.49
C SER A 14 45.26 -27.89 32.34
N SER A 15 45.50 -27.34 31.14
CA SER A 15 46.37 -26.19 30.99
C SER A 15 45.54 -24.92 31.05
N ALA A 16 45.82 -24.06 32.04
CA ALA A 16 45.17 -22.78 32.32
C ALA A 16 45.40 -21.68 31.24
N SER A 17 45.24 -22.05 29.97
CA SER A 17 45.02 -21.14 28.87
C SER A 17 43.57 -20.67 28.97
N THR A 18 43.35 -19.36 29.05
CA THR A 18 42.02 -18.73 28.98
C THR A 18 41.41 -19.01 27.61
N GLN A 19 40.86 -20.20 27.43
CA GLN A 19 40.18 -20.61 26.21
C GLN A 19 38.92 -19.76 26.10
N PHE A 20 38.94 -18.80 25.17
CA PHE A 20 37.78 -17.98 24.86
C PHE A 20 36.62 -18.89 24.43
N ASP A 21 35.55 -18.94 25.22
CA ASP A 21 34.31 -19.58 24.82
C ASP A 21 33.57 -18.67 23.84
N TYR A 22 33.92 -18.77 22.56
CA TYR A 22 33.29 -18.01 21.50
C TYR A 22 31.77 -18.22 21.45
N LEU A 23 31.28 -19.41 21.83
CA LEU A 23 29.84 -19.70 21.82
C LEU A 23 29.10 -18.85 22.84
N SER A 24 29.71 -18.53 24.00
CA SER A 24 29.11 -17.65 25.02
C SER A 24 28.75 -16.24 24.52
N HIS A 25 29.31 -15.81 23.37
CA HIS A 25 29.04 -14.52 22.75
C HIS A 25 28.01 -14.59 21.60
N VAL A 26 27.61 -15.78 21.15
CA VAL A 26 26.64 -15.95 20.07
C VAL A 26 25.23 -15.75 20.61
N ARG A 27 24.51 -14.77 20.06
CA ARG A 27 23.09 -14.50 20.37
C ARG A 27 22.16 -14.80 19.21
N HIS A 28 22.70 -14.85 18.00
CA HIS A 28 21.92 -14.92 16.77
C HIS A 28 22.46 -16.00 15.86
N ILE A 29 21.60 -16.94 15.47
CA ILE A 29 21.91 -17.94 14.43
C ILE A 29 20.87 -17.75 13.33
N ASN A 30 21.09 -16.74 12.48
CA ASN A 30 20.17 -16.32 11.42
C ASN A 30 20.78 -16.61 10.04
N GLN A 31 20.68 -17.84 9.56
CA GLN A 31 21.31 -18.23 8.29
C GLN A 31 20.52 -17.78 7.05
N ALA A 32 19.23 -17.49 7.20
CA ALA A 32 18.35 -17.18 6.06
C ALA A 32 18.62 -15.80 5.41
N ARG A 33 19.12 -14.81 6.18
CA ARG A 33 19.40 -13.45 5.67
C ARG A 33 20.62 -13.33 4.76
N CYS A 34 21.59 -14.24 4.86
CA CYS A 34 22.72 -14.29 3.90
C CYS A 34 22.26 -14.80 2.52
N GLY A 35 21.10 -15.47 2.54
CA GLY A 35 20.30 -16.08 1.50
C GLY A 35 19.94 -15.29 0.25
N ALA A 36 18.83 -14.60 0.41
CA ALA A 36 17.89 -14.44 -0.68
C ALA A 36 18.23 -13.30 -1.65
N GLY A 37 19.17 -12.41 -1.31
CA GLY A 37 19.41 -11.18 -2.08
C GLY A 37 20.75 -11.09 -2.82
N LYS A 38 21.71 -11.96 -2.49
CA LYS A 38 23.11 -11.87 -3.00
C LYS A 38 23.71 -13.21 -3.43
N TYR A 39 22.90 -14.25 -3.62
CA TYR A 39 23.37 -15.58 -4.02
C TYR A 39 23.73 -15.70 -5.50
N GLY A 40 24.77 -14.96 -5.87
CA GLY A 40 25.92 -15.52 -6.58
C GLY A 40 26.92 -16.22 -5.63
N PHE A 41 26.47 -16.76 -4.49
CA PHE A 41 27.31 -17.59 -3.60
C PHE A 41 27.70 -18.91 -4.24
N TRP A 42 26.90 -19.37 -5.21
CA TRP A 42 27.34 -20.32 -6.20
C TRP A 42 27.56 -19.52 -7.47
N PRO A 43 28.80 -19.08 -7.76
CA PRO A 43 29.12 -18.62 -9.09
C PRO A 43 28.58 -19.68 -10.04
N ALA A 44 27.69 -19.27 -10.94
CA ALA A 44 27.01 -20.17 -11.86
C ALA A 44 27.98 -21.00 -12.73
N ASN A 45 29.29 -20.69 -12.63
CA ASN A 45 30.41 -21.23 -13.36
C ASN A 45 31.47 -21.99 -12.52
N ASP A 46 31.48 -21.94 -11.17
CA ASP A 46 32.48 -22.74 -10.45
C ASP A 46 31.97 -24.17 -10.30
N SER A 47 32.68 -25.09 -10.96
CA SER A 47 32.54 -26.51 -10.75
C SER A 47 32.85 -26.82 -9.28
N LEU A 48 31.98 -27.61 -8.65
CA LEU A 48 32.26 -28.22 -7.35
C LEU A 48 33.68 -28.80 -7.33
N SER A 49 34.34 -28.76 -6.18
CA SER A 49 35.55 -29.55 -6.02
C SER A 49 35.24 -31.04 -6.26
N THR A 50 36.25 -31.80 -6.68
CA THR A 50 36.13 -33.25 -6.89
C THR A 50 35.68 -33.94 -5.59
N GLU A 51 36.12 -33.43 -4.45
CA GLU A 51 35.81 -33.95 -3.12
C GLU A 51 34.33 -33.71 -2.75
N GLU A 52 33.80 -32.51 -2.96
CA GLU A 52 32.38 -32.21 -2.71
C GLU A 52 31.47 -33.03 -3.64
N SER A 53 31.86 -33.19 -4.91
CA SER A 53 31.11 -34.01 -5.87
C SER A 53 31.08 -35.48 -5.46
N ALA A 54 32.24 -36.03 -5.08
CA ALA A 54 32.35 -37.42 -4.63
C ALA A 54 31.54 -37.64 -3.34
N TYR A 55 31.59 -36.70 -2.40
CA TYR A 55 30.80 -36.78 -1.16
C TYR A 55 29.29 -36.78 -1.44
N ILE A 56 28.82 -35.87 -2.30
CA ILE A 56 27.40 -35.79 -2.67
C ILE A 56 26.93 -37.06 -3.38
N GLU A 57 27.76 -37.64 -4.26
CA GLU A 57 27.46 -38.90 -4.94
C GLU A 57 27.46 -40.09 -3.96
N GLU A 58 28.40 -40.16 -3.01
CA GLU A 58 28.45 -41.21 -1.98
C GLU A 58 27.24 -41.15 -1.04
N HIS A 59 26.76 -39.95 -0.70
CA HIS A 59 25.66 -39.73 0.24
C HIS A 59 24.34 -39.44 -0.47
N SER A 60 24.23 -39.74 -1.76
CA SER A 60 23.03 -39.45 -2.54
C SER A 60 21.78 -40.08 -1.92
N ASP A 61 21.90 -41.26 -1.31
CA ASP A 61 20.76 -41.95 -0.69
C ASP A 61 20.24 -41.22 0.56
N GLU A 62 21.13 -40.67 1.40
CA GLU A 62 20.74 -39.82 2.54
C GLU A 62 20.07 -38.53 2.04
N VAL A 63 20.62 -37.94 0.99
CA VAL A 63 20.08 -36.73 0.33
C VAL A 63 18.70 -37.00 -0.28
N VAL A 64 18.51 -38.17 -0.90
CA VAL A 64 17.23 -38.62 -1.48
C VAL A 64 16.20 -38.88 -0.40
N THR A 65 16.57 -39.35 0.80
CA THR A 65 15.60 -39.56 1.89
C THR A 65 14.94 -38.27 2.38
N VAL A 66 15.63 -37.12 2.23
CA VAL A 66 15.09 -35.80 2.62
C VAL A 66 14.02 -35.32 1.65
N ALA A 67 14.07 -35.72 0.38
CA ALA A 67 13.13 -35.29 -0.66
C ALA A 67 12.93 -36.35 -1.77
N PRO A 68 12.38 -37.54 -1.44
CA PRO A 68 12.37 -38.69 -2.34
C PRO A 68 11.56 -38.47 -3.62
N ASP A 69 10.50 -37.67 -3.56
CA ASP A 69 9.65 -37.36 -4.70
C ASP A 69 10.32 -36.39 -5.68
N PHE A 70 11.30 -35.65 -5.19
CA PHE A 70 11.97 -34.59 -5.92
C PHE A 70 13.21 -35.08 -6.67
N ALA A 71 13.86 -36.13 -6.17
CA ALA A 71 14.93 -36.82 -6.87
C ALA A 71 14.49 -37.32 -8.27
N LYS A 72 13.20 -37.59 -8.45
CA LYS A 72 12.60 -38.03 -9.73
C LYS A 72 12.37 -36.90 -10.73
N LEU A 73 12.10 -35.68 -10.25
CA LEU A 73 11.75 -34.53 -11.08
C LEU A 73 13.00 -33.75 -11.55
N LEU A 74 14.11 -33.91 -10.84
CA LEU A 74 15.29 -33.08 -11.00
C LEU A 74 16.45 -33.88 -11.59
N HIS A 75 16.52 -33.91 -12.92
CA HIS A 75 17.69 -34.42 -13.64
C HIS A 75 18.81 -33.36 -13.64
N GLY A 76 19.58 -33.26 -12.56
CA GLY A 76 20.77 -32.40 -12.54
C GLY A 76 21.55 -32.36 -11.22
N LYS A 77 22.89 -32.38 -11.31
CA LYS A 77 23.82 -32.28 -10.17
C LYS A 77 23.59 -31.06 -9.28
N ARG A 78 23.08 -29.95 -9.85
CA ARG A 78 22.74 -28.71 -9.11
C ARG A 78 21.70 -28.92 -8.00
N HIS A 79 20.88 -29.94 -8.12
CA HIS A 79 19.79 -30.18 -7.16
C HIS A 79 20.20 -31.06 -5.99
N LEU A 80 21.04 -32.07 -6.24
CA LEU A 80 21.70 -32.82 -5.15
C LEU A 80 22.54 -31.88 -4.28
N PHE A 81 23.21 -30.91 -4.92
CA PHE A 81 23.91 -29.83 -4.22
C PHE A 81 22.98 -29.07 -3.27
N TYR A 82 21.80 -28.67 -3.75
CA TYR A 82 20.84 -27.94 -2.95
C TYR A 82 20.38 -28.75 -1.72
N PHE A 83 20.03 -30.01 -1.90
CA PHE A 83 19.62 -30.87 -0.78
C PHE A 83 20.76 -31.17 0.21
N HIS A 84 21.98 -31.30 -0.29
CA HIS A 84 23.17 -31.42 0.56
C HIS A 84 23.37 -30.15 1.40
N TYR A 85 23.26 -28.97 0.78
CA TYR A 85 23.32 -27.68 1.48
C TYR A 85 22.24 -27.59 2.57
N LEU A 86 20.99 -27.98 2.27
CA LEU A 86 19.92 -28.00 3.29
C LEU A 86 20.24 -28.92 4.46
N SER A 87 20.80 -30.09 4.19
CA SER A 87 21.20 -31.05 5.21
C SER A 87 22.31 -30.50 6.10
N LEU A 88 23.33 -29.87 5.49
CA LEU A 88 24.38 -29.16 6.22
C LEU A 88 23.81 -28.00 7.04
N LEU A 89 22.90 -27.22 6.48
CA LEU A 89 22.25 -26.09 7.15
C LEU A 89 21.57 -26.53 8.44
N ARG A 90 20.78 -27.61 8.38
CA ARG A 90 20.08 -28.20 9.54
C ARG A 90 21.05 -28.64 10.62
N GLU A 91 22.02 -29.46 10.24
CA GLU A 91 22.93 -30.08 11.19
C GLU A 91 23.91 -29.07 11.79
N THR A 92 24.41 -28.10 11.00
CA THR A 92 25.26 -27.01 11.51
C THR A 92 24.48 -26.09 12.44
N THR A 93 23.27 -25.68 12.07
CA THR A 93 22.41 -24.84 12.92
C THR A 93 22.13 -25.52 14.24
N TRP A 94 21.73 -26.80 14.23
CA TRP A 94 21.47 -27.54 15.46
C TRP A 94 22.73 -27.71 16.31
N ALA A 95 23.85 -28.10 15.70
CA ALA A 95 25.10 -28.32 16.42
C ALA A 95 25.62 -27.05 17.10
N LEU A 96 25.45 -25.89 16.46
CA LEU A 96 25.78 -24.59 17.02
C LEU A 96 24.77 -24.12 18.07
N ALA A 97 23.46 -24.31 17.83
CA ALA A 97 22.41 -23.79 18.69
C ALA A 97 22.23 -24.61 19.98
N ASN A 98 22.24 -25.94 19.89
CA ASN A 98 21.94 -26.84 21.02
C ASN A 98 22.73 -26.55 22.33
N PRO A 99 24.06 -26.28 22.31
CA PRO A 99 24.79 -25.95 23.54
C PRO A 99 24.40 -24.60 24.16
N ILE A 100 23.81 -23.68 23.38
CA ILE A 100 23.59 -22.28 23.77
C ILE A 100 22.15 -21.79 23.61
N LEU A 101 21.16 -22.69 23.51
CA LEU A 101 19.75 -22.31 23.32
C LEU A 101 19.26 -21.26 24.33
N ASP A 102 19.70 -21.38 25.59
CA ASP A 102 19.29 -20.53 26.73
C ASP A 102 19.73 -19.06 26.60
N GLN A 103 20.69 -18.76 25.71
CA GLN A 103 21.16 -17.40 25.45
C GLN A 103 20.79 -16.87 24.06
N LEU A 104 20.18 -17.67 23.19
CA LEU A 104 19.83 -17.23 21.85
C LEU A 104 18.65 -16.25 21.89
N GLU A 105 18.85 -15.12 21.24
CA GLU A 105 17.84 -14.08 21.01
C GLU A 105 17.20 -14.24 19.63
N SER A 106 17.91 -14.85 18.67
CA SER A 106 17.29 -15.22 17.39
C SER A 106 17.82 -16.52 16.79
N LEU A 107 16.92 -17.24 16.10
CA LEU A 107 17.20 -18.57 15.57
C LEU A 107 16.48 -18.81 14.24
N THR A 108 17.18 -19.36 13.24
CA THR A 108 16.58 -19.97 12.05
C THR A 108 16.32 -21.46 12.30
N VAL A 109 15.12 -21.95 11.99
CA VAL A 109 14.73 -23.35 12.13
C VAL A 109 14.18 -23.87 10.80
N SER A 110 14.81 -24.90 10.26
CA SER A 110 14.26 -25.71 9.17
C SER A 110 12.95 -26.38 9.58
N LEU A 111 11.89 -26.22 8.78
CA LEU A 111 10.59 -26.81 9.08
C LEU A 111 10.63 -28.34 9.17
N SER A 112 11.45 -28.99 8.35
CA SER A 112 11.64 -30.45 8.44
C SER A 112 12.18 -30.94 9.79
N ASP A 113 12.91 -30.09 10.52
CA ASP A 113 13.58 -30.41 11.78
C ASP A 113 12.88 -29.79 13.00
N ILE A 114 11.68 -29.21 12.80
CA ILE A 114 10.92 -28.50 13.84
C ILE A 114 10.66 -29.37 15.08
N CYS A 115 10.43 -30.68 14.89
CA CYS A 115 10.20 -31.65 15.96
C CYS A 115 11.37 -31.70 16.95
N ARG A 116 12.61 -31.46 16.50
CA ARG A 116 13.81 -31.43 17.35
C ARG A 116 13.77 -30.23 18.29
N TYR A 117 13.38 -29.06 17.77
CA TYR A 117 13.27 -27.81 18.52
C TYR A 117 12.07 -27.78 19.47
N GLN A 118 10.93 -28.39 19.10
CA GLN A 118 9.77 -28.53 19.98
C GLN A 118 10.11 -29.20 21.33
N ARG A 119 11.01 -30.19 21.32
CA ARG A 119 11.43 -30.90 22.55
C ARG A 119 12.28 -30.05 23.50
N VAL A 120 12.83 -28.95 23.02
CA VAL A 120 13.73 -28.06 23.77
C VAL A 120 13.23 -26.63 23.83
N VAL A 121 11.94 -26.40 23.53
CA VAL A 121 11.31 -25.07 23.59
C VAL A 121 11.52 -24.40 24.96
N ASP A 122 11.57 -25.22 26.01
CA ASP A 122 11.82 -24.85 27.39
C ASP A 122 13.14 -24.13 27.64
N ARG A 123 14.11 -24.29 26.74
CA ARG A 123 15.43 -23.66 26.80
C ARG A 123 15.49 -22.35 26.01
N LEU A 124 14.43 -21.97 25.30
CA LEU A 124 14.44 -20.81 24.41
C LEU A 124 13.84 -19.56 25.07
N GLY A 125 14.05 -19.39 26.38
CA GLY A 125 13.41 -18.32 27.15
C GLY A 125 13.82 -16.89 26.77
N ARG A 126 14.99 -16.72 26.12
CA ARG A 126 15.48 -15.43 25.61
C ARG A 126 15.17 -15.19 24.13
N LEU A 127 14.54 -16.15 23.46
CA LEU A 127 14.30 -16.07 22.03
C LEU A 127 13.27 -14.97 21.73
N GLU A 128 13.73 -13.92 21.05
CA GLU A 128 12.90 -12.78 20.64
C GLU A 128 12.46 -12.86 19.18
N SER A 129 13.24 -13.53 18.32
CA SER A 129 12.94 -13.68 16.89
C SER A 129 13.21 -15.09 16.40
N ILE A 130 12.29 -15.66 15.63
CA ILE A 130 12.49 -16.95 14.98
C ILE A 130 12.21 -16.83 13.48
N CYS A 131 13.03 -17.49 12.67
CA CYS A 131 12.82 -17.61 11.23
C CYS A 131 12.57 -19.08 10.91
N PHE A 132 11.36 -19.41 10.47
CA PHE A 132 11.08 -20.74 9.94
C PHE A 132 11.43 -20.79 8.48
N LEU A 133 12.21 -21.80 8.13
CA LEU A 133 12.75 -21.99 6.81
C LEU A 133 12.03 -23.17 6.16
N GLN A 134 11.22 -22.88 5.16
CA GLN A 134 10.60 -23.91 4.34
C GLN A 134 11.65 -24.49 3.39
N ASP A 135 12.21 -25.62 3.81
CA ASP A 135 13.29 -26.32 3.14
C ASP A 135 12.83 -27.62 2.46
N GLU A 136 11.61 -28.07 2.72
CA GLU A 136 10.96 -29.13 1.97
C GLU A 136 10.05 -28.57 0.87
N ILE A 137 10.06 -29.26 -0.28
CA ILE A 137 9.25 -28.90 -1.44
C ILE A 137 8.01 -29.78 -1.45
N TYR A 138 6.85 -29.16 -1.27
CA TYR A 138 5.61 -29.90 -1.10
C TYR A 138 4.69 -29.89 -2.33
N GLN A 139 5.01 -29.10 -3.35
CA GLN A 139 4.24 -29.00 -4.60
C GLN A 139 5.20 -28.87 -5.78
N CYS A 140 5.15 -29.82 -6.71
CA CYS A 140 5.75 -29.69 -8.04
C CYS A 140 4.78 -30.23 -9.08
N GLY A 141 4.14 -29.32 -9.83
CA GLY A 141 3.21 -29.66 -10.91
C GLY A 141 1.77 -29.96 -10.45
N ASP A 142 0.92 -30.25 -11.44
CA ASP A 142 -0.52 -30.49 -11.28
C ASP A 142 -0.85 -31.90 -10.73
N THR A 143 0.16 -32.76 -10.56
CA THR A 143 -0.04 -34.09 -9.98
C THR A 143 -0.14 -33.96 -8.47
N ILE A 144 -1.38 -34.00 -7.96
CA ILE A 144 -1.70 -34.03 -6.54
C ILE A 144 -1.24 -35.38 -5.96
N ASP A 145 0.02 -35.46 -5.58
CA ASP A 145 0.46 -36.51 -4.64
C ASP A 145 0.04 -36.08 -3.22
N GLU A 146 -0.82 -36.87 -2.59
CA GLU A 146 -1.31 -36.63 -1.23
C GLU A 146 -0.18 -36.73 -0.18
N GLY A 147 0.89 -37.50 -0.43
CA GLY A 147 1.98 -37.72 0.52
C GLY A 147 2.74 -36.43 0.90
N PRO A 148 3.27 -35.66 -0.07
CA PRO A 148 3.88 -34.35 0.17
C PRO A 148 2.95 -33.36 0.87
N ARG A 149 1.66 -33.37 0.53
CA ARG A 149 0.65 -32.51 1.17
C ARG A 149 0.49 -32.82 2.65
N VAL A 150 0.33 -34.09 3.03
CA VAL A 150 0.18 -34.50 4.44
C VAL A 150 1.43 -34.15 5.25
N ARG A 151 2.63 -34.34 4.70
CA ARG A 151 3.89 -33.94 5.36
C ARG A 151 3.97 -32.43 5.56
N ARG A 152 3.59 -31.63 4.55
CA ARG A 152 3.49 -30.16 4.67
C ARG A 152 2.58 -29.76 5.80
N GLU A 153 1.35 -30.26 5.79
CA GLU A 153 0.34 -29.91 6.78
C GLU A 153 0.80 -30.28 8.20
N LYS A 154 1.48 -31.43 8.35
CA LYS A 154 2.10 -31.84 9.62
C LYS A 154 3.22 -30.89 10.06
N ALA A 155 4.14 -30.52 9.16
CA ALA A 155 5.24 -29.60 9.48
C ALA A 155 4.73 -28.19 9.84
N MET A 156 3.75 -27.68 9.08
CA MET A 156 3.12 -26.39 9.35
C MET A 156 2.36 -26.38 10.68
N ARG A 157 1.68 -27.48 11.02
CA ARG A 157 1.04 -27.64 12.33
C ARG A 157 2.06 -27.64 13.46
N ALA A 158 3.15 -28.39 13.31
CA ALA A 158 4.22 -28.43 14.29
C ALA A 158 4.90 -27.06 14.50
N MET A 159 5.01 -26.25 13.44
CA MET A 159 5.46 -24.86 13.54
C MET A 159 4.50 -24.00 14.38
N VAL A 160 3.19 -24.07 14.13
CA VAL A 160 2.18 -23.35 14.93
C VAL A 160 2.25 -23.80 16.39
N GLU A 161 2.27 -25.10 16.65
CA GLU A 161 2.39 -25.68 18.00
C GLU A 161 3.66 -25.22 18.72
N PHE A 162 4.79 -25.10 18.00
CA PHE A 162 6.03 -24.59 18.56
C PHE A 162 5.87 -23.13 19.05
N VAL A 163 5.28 -22.28 18.21
CA VAL A 163 5.08 -20.86 18.54
C VAL A 163 4.10 -20.70 19.69
N GLU A 164 3.01 -21.46 19.71
CA GLU A 164 2.05 -21.48 20.81
C GLU A 164 2.68 -21.96 22.13
N ALA A 165 3.49 -23.03 22.09
CA ALA A 165 4.17 -23.54 23.27
C ALA A 165 5.16 -22.51 23.83
N HIS A 166 5.93 -21.84 22.96
CA HIS A 166 6.85 -20.78 23.34
C HIS A 166 6.11 -19.59 23.94
N ALA A 167 5.11 -19.05 23.25
CA ALA A 167 4.35 -17.89 23.71
C ALA A 167 3.62 -18.13 25.04
N ARG A 168 3.13 -19.36 25.25
CA ARG A 168 2.51 -19.77 26.53
C ARG A 168 3.53 -19.81 27.67
N LYS A 169 4.74 -20.30 27.40
CA LYS A 169 5.78 -20.48 28.41
C LYS A 169 6.55 -19.19 28.73
N PHE A 170 6.75 -18.35 27.71
CA PHE A 170 7.48 -17.08 27.81
C PHE A 170 6.61 -15.94 27.24
N PRO A 171 5.58 -15.49 27.99
CA PRO A 171 4.67 -14.46 27.51
C PRO A 171 5.40 -13.17 27.11
N GLY A 172 5.22 -12.73 25.87
CA GLY A 172 5.89 -11.55 25.32
C GLY A 172 7.38 -11.73 25.00
N GLY A 173 7.94 -12.92 25.21
CA GLY A 173 9.33 -13.23 24.87
C GLY A 173 9.57 -13.21 23.36
N LEU A 174 8.78 -13.97 22.61
CA LEU A 174 8.85 -14.00 21.15
C LEU A 174 8.12 -12.80 20.55
N LYS A 175 8.88 -11.91 19.90
CA LYS A 175 8.41 -10.64 19.31
C LYS A 175 8.22 -10.75 17.80
N ASP A 176 9.04 -11.54 17.13
CA ASP A 176 9.09 -11.62 15.68
C ASP A 176 9.13 -13.07 15.17
N VAL A 177 8.34 -13.36 14.14
CA VAL A 177 8.33 -14.64 13.44
C VAL A 177 8.41 -14.37 11.96
N ASN A 178 9.50 -14.79 11.34
CA ASN A 178 9.72 -14.72 9.90
C ASN A 178 9.48 -16.09 9.27
N LEU A 179 8.86 -16.10 8.09
CA LEU A 179 8.59 -17.30 7.32
C LEU A 179 9.30 -17.13 5.98
N GLU A 180 10.36 -17.89 5.78
CA GLU A 180 11.21 -17.79 4.59
C GLU A 180 11.19 -19.09 3.79
N THR A 181 11.28 -18.96 2.48
CA THR A 181 11.39 -20.08 1.55
C THR A 181 12.72 -19.97 0.83
N ILE A 182 13.60 -20.96 0.97
CA ILE A 182 14.93 -20.93 0.32
C ILE A 182 14.80 -20.93 -1.21
N MET A 183 13.74 -21.53 -1.74
CA MET A 183 13.54 -21.74 -3.18
C MET A 183 13.03 -20.53 -3.97
N SER A 184 12.87 -19.35 -3.36
CA SER A 184 12.39 -18.17 -4.10
C SER A 184 13.27 -17.83 -5.32
N SER A 185 14.56 -18.17 -5.27
CA SER A 185 15.53 -17.97 -6.36
C SER A 185 15.33 -18.92 -7.56
N LEU A 186 14.67 -20.06 -7.36
CA LEU A 186 14.43 -21.06 -8.40
C LEU A 186 13.06 -20.86 -9.09
N GLY A 187 12.38 -19.75 -8.85
CA GLY A 187 11.05 -19.46 -9.41
C GLY A 187 9.92 -20.26 -8.77
N PHE A 188 10.20 -21.08 -7.76
CA PHE A 188 9.17 -21.75 -6.98
C PHE A 188 8.63 -20.80 -5.92
N HIS A 189 7.45 -20.25 -6.18
CA HIS A 189 6.70 -19.50 -5.18
C HIS A 189 6.07 -20.47 -4.18
N VAL A 190 6.88 -21.03 -3.28
CA VAL A 190 6.34 -21.83 -2.18
C VAL A 190 5.80 -20.87 -1.14
N TYR A 191 4.49 -20.69 -1.15
CA TYR A 191 3.77 -19.76 -0.28
C TYR A 191 3.34 -20.47 1.01
N TYR A 192 3.62 -19.88 2.17
CA TYR A 192 2.95 -20.25 3.41
C TYR A 192 1.48 -19.82 3.31
N PRO A 193 0.49 -20.74 3.38
CA PRO A 193 -0.92 -20.35 3.32
C PRO A 193 -1.25 -19.28 4.37
N ASP A 194 -2.01 -18.25 4.00
CA ASP A 194 -2.35 -17.13 4.87
C ASP A 194 -2.92 -17.62 6.22
N GLU A 195 -3.71 -18.68 6.19
CA GLU A 195 -4.36 -19.28 7.36
C GLU A 195 -3.33 -19.76 8.39
N ILE A 196 -2.22 -20.35 7.93
CA ILE A 196 -1.12 -20.81 8.80
C ILE A 196 -0.34 -19.61 9.34
N ARG A 197 -0.03 -18.63 8.49
CA ARG A 197 0.67 -17.40 8.91
C ARG A 197 -0.14 -16.68 9.99
N LEU A 198 -1.46 -16.54 9.79
CA LEU A 198 -2.36 -15.92 10.76
C LEU A 198 -2.43 -16.70 12.07
N GLN A 199 -2.42 -18.03 12.05
CA GLN A 199 -2.36 -18.84 13.28
C GLN A 199 -1.07 -18.58 14.07
N VAL A 200 0.08 -18.54 13.39
CA VAL A 200 1.37 -18.18 14.02
C VAL A 200 1.28 -16.81 14.70
N TYR A 201 0.82 -15.78 13.99
CA TYR A 201 0.74 -14.43 14.57
C TYR A 201 -0.33 -14.30 15.67
N ARG A 202 -1.41 -15.09 15.63
CA ARG A 202 -2.43 -15.13 16.70
C ARG A 202 -1.86 -15.64 18.03
N ALA A 203 -0.84 -16.48 17.97
CA ALA A 203 -0.15 -16.97 19.16
C ALA A 203 0.80 -15.91 19.77
N LEU A 204 1.22 -14.91 19.00
CA LEU A 204 2.11 -13.83 19.46
C LEU A 204 1.33 -12.70 20.14
N SER A 205 2.03 -11.89 20.93
CA SER A 205 1.48 -10.66 21.48
C SER A 205 1.20 -9.64 20.36
N PRO A 206 0.09 -8.89 20.42
CA PRO A 206 -0.19 -7.84 19.46
C PRO A 206 0.94 -6.79 19.44
N PRO A 207 1.40 -6.33 18.27
CA PRO A 207 2.43 -5.32 18.19
C PRO A 207 1.96 -4.00 18.82
N THR A 208 2.83 -3.37 19.60
CA THR A 208 2.59 -2.04 20.18
C THR A 208 3.34 -0.98 19.38
N LYS A 209 2.71 0.19 19.16
CA LYS A 209 3.36 1.38 18.57
C LYS A 209 3.81 1.22 17.11
N LEU A 210 3.00 0.58 16.27
CA LEU A 210 3.26 0.56 14.84
C LEU A 210 3.06 1.95 14.23
N THR A 211 4.09 2.48 13.58
CA THR A 211 4.04 3.79 12.89
C THR A 211 3.83 3.66 11.39
N ILE A 212 4.29 2.56 10.79
CA ILE A 212 4.15 2.27 9.36
C ILE A 212 3.52 0.89 9.24
N LEU A 213 2.50 0.79 8.39
CA LEU A 213 1.84 -0.45 8.03
C LEU A 213 2.11 -0.76 6.56
N ASP A 214 2.78 -1.86 6.28
CA ASP A 214 3.18 -2.26 4.94
C ASP A 214 3.04 -3.78 4.71
N ARG A 215 3.52 -4.24 3.54
CA ARG A 215 3.50 -5.66 3.18
C ARG A 215 4.29 -6.58 4.12
N ASN A 216 5.19 -6.03 4.94
CA ASN A 216 6.08 -6.81 5.80
C ASN A 216 5.48 -7.00 7.19
N ASN A 217 4.54 -6.15 7.63
CA ASN A 217 4.02 -6.18 9.00
C ASN A 217 2.48 -6.20 9.11
N TYR A 218 1.75 -6.42 8.01
CA TYR A 218 0.28 -6.47 8.04
C TYR A 218 -0.31 -7.70 8.74
N LEU A 219 0.40 -8.83 8.77
CA LEU A 219 -0.13 -10.08 9.32
C LEU A 219 -0.38 -10.05 10.82
N PRO A 220 0.52 -9.50 11.67
CA PRO A 220 0.22 -9.26 13.08
C PRO A 220 -1.09 -8.51 13.31
N ILE A 221 -1.42 -7.56 12.43
CA ILE A 221 -2.66 -6.77 12.52
C ILE A 221 -3.87 -7.61 12.12
N LEU A 222 -3.80 -8.37 11.03
CA LEU A 222 -4.87 -9.28 10.62
C LEU A 222 -5.13 -10.40 11.63
N ALA A 223 -4.09 -10.82 12.36
CA ALA A 223 -4.20 -11.81 13.41
C ALA A 223 -4.96 -11.26 14.63
N HIS A 224 -4.83 -9.96 14.90
CA HIS A 224 -5.31 -9.28 16.10
C HIS A 224 -6.05 -7.97 15.78
N PRO A 225 -7.07 -8.00 14.89
CA PRO A 225 -7.63 -6.79 14.32
C PRO A 225 -8.16 -5.86 15.40
N GLN A 226 -8.81 -6.39 16.45
CA GLN A 226 -9.46 -5.61 17.50
C GLN A 226 -8.53 -5.15 18.64
N THR A 227 -7.42 -5.86 18.87
CA THR A 227 -6.55 -5.62 20.04
C THR A 227 -5.31 -4.80 19.71
N VAL A 228 -4.86 -4.77 18.44
CA VAL A 228 -3.73 -3.93 18.04
C VAL A 228 -4.09 -2.45 18.19
N ASP A 229 -3.21 -1.69 18.85
CA ASP A 229 -3.33 -0.24 18.87
C ASP A 229 -2.87 0.37 17.55
N LEU A 230 -3.84 0.78 16.72
CA LEU A 230 -3.61 1.47 15.45
C LEU A 230 -3.46 2.98 15.62
N GLY A 231 -3.64 3.53 16.82
CA GLY A 231 -3.59 4.98 17.07
C GLY A 231 -2.24 5.60 16.73
N HIS A 232 -1.18 4.79 16.69
CA HIS A 232 0.19 5.21 16.33
C HIS A 232 0.51 5.16 14.84
N VAL A 233 -0.35 4.56 14.00
CA VAL A 233 -0.06 4.37 12.58
C VAL A 233 -0.12 5.71 11.85
N GLU A 234 1.00 6.12 11.28
CA GLU A 234 1.14 7.35 10.49
C GLU A 234 1.10 7.09 8.98
N GLN A 235 1.47 5.87 8.55
CA GLN A 235 1.57 5.54 7.13
C GLN A 235 1.00 4.15 6.85
N ILE A 236 0.21 4.03 5.78
CA ILE A 236 -0.24 2.76 5.21
C ILE A 236 0.32 2.68 3.79
N VAL A 237 1.11 1.64 3.51
CA VAL A 237 1.77 1.42 2.23
C VAL A 237 1.47 0.01 1.72
N GLN A 238 0.46 -0.10 0.88
CA GLN A 238 0.26 -1.28 0.05
C GLN A 238 1.18 -1.14 -1.17
N THR A 239 1.91 -2.20 -1.51
CA THR A 239 2.64 -2.21 -2.77
C THR A 239 1.67 -2.50 -3.91
N PRO A 240 1.84 -1.89 -5.10
CA PRO A 240 0.97 -2.13 -6.24
C PRO A 240 0.96 -3.60 -6.63
N ASN A 241 2.13 -4.22 -6.81
CA ASN A 241 2.16 -5.65 -7.18
C ASN A 241 1.87 -6.58 -5.98
N GLY A 242 1.39 -6.02 -4.87
CA GLY A 242 1.15 -6.73 -3.63
C GLY A 242 -0.25 -7.28 -3.54
N PHE A 243 -0.37 -8.33 -2.72
CA PHE A 243 -1.62 -8.88 -2.24
C PHE A 243 -2.56 -7.81 -1.65
N SER A 244 -3.87 -7.95 -1.84
CA SER A 244 -4.89 -7.04 -1.29
C SER A 244 -5.14 -7.22 0.21
N TRP A 245 -4.05 -7.26 0.99
CA TRP A 245 -4.13 -7.47 2.43
C TRP A 245 -4.94 -6.38 3.15
N LEU A 246 -4.90 -5.14 2.66
CA LEU A 246 -5.61 -4.02 3.27
C LEU A 246 -7.12 -4.17 3.13
N GLU A 247 -7.58 -4.64 1.97
CA GLU A 247 -8.97 -4.99 1.71
C GLU A 247 -9.44 -6.07 2.70
N LYS A 248 -8.64 -7.13 2.89
CA LYS A 248 -8.90 -8.15 3.92
C LYS A 248 -8.98 -7.57 5.34
N ALA A 249 -8.08 -6.64 5.68
CA ALA A 249 -8.06 -5.99 7.00
C ALA A 249 -9.33 -5.17 7.26
N ILE A 250 -9.78 -4.44 6.25
CA ILE A 250 -10.96 -3.58 6.34
C ILE A 250 -12.25 -4.41 6.33
N HIS A 251 -12.29 -5.52 5.59
CA HIS A 251 -13.40 -6.46 5.69
C HIS A 251 -13.48 -7.14 7.06
N ALA A 252 -12.34 -7.47 7.67
CA ALA A 252 -12.30 -8.05 9.00
C ALA A 252 -12.69 -7.05 10.10
N GLU A 253 -12.36 -5.76 9.90
CA GLU A 253 -12.67 -4.68 10.84
C GLU A 253 -13.05 -3.39 10.07
N PRO A 254 -14.35 -3.10 9.87
CA PRO A 254 -14.78 -1.93 9.10
C PRO A 254 -14.29 -0.59 9.64
N ARG A 255 -13.94 -0.50 10.95
CA ARG A 255 -13.39 0.71 11.56
C ARG A 255 -11.86 0.78 11.52
N PHE A 256 -11.23 -0.06 10.69
CA PHE A 256 -9.77 -0.15 10.61
C PHE A 256 -9.10 1.21 10.39
N LEU A 257 -9.46 1.90 9.31
CA LEU A 257 -8.91 3.23 8.98
C LEU A 257 -9.27 4.29 10.02
N GLN A 258 -10.49 4.21 10.58
CA GLN A 258 -10.97 5.12 11.62
C GLN A 258 -10.14 5.04 12.92
N ARG A 259 -9.52 3.88 13.21
CA ARG A 259 -8.65 3.70 14.38
C ARG A 259 -7.24 4.26 14.19
N CYS A 260 -6.82 4.53 12.96
CA CYS A 260 -5.52 5.10 12.64
C CYS A 260 -5.50 6.63 12.86
N ARG A 261 -5.66 7.08 14.12
CA ARG A 261 -5.87 8.51 14.46
C ARG A 261 -4.69 9.43 14.12
N ARG A 262 -3.49 8.89 13.88
CA ARG A 262 -2.29 9.64 13.46
C ARG A 262 -1.95 9.47 11.98
N LEU A 263 -2.83 8.85 11.19
CA LEU A 263 -2.57 8.53 9.80
C LEU A 263 -2.43 9.80 8.95
N LYS A 264 -1.27 9.94 8.32
CA LYS A 264 -0.89 11.07 7.45
C LYS A 264 -0.77 10.65 6.00
N THR A 265 -0.40 9.40 5.72
CA THR A 265 -0.15 8.92 4.36
C THR A 265 -0.78 7.58 4.10
N ILE A 266 -1.52 7.46 2.99
CA ILE A 266 -2.07 6.20 2.49
C ILE A 266 -1.61 5.99 1.06
N ARG A 267 -1.12 4.79 0.76
CA ARG A 267 -0.87 4.31 -0.60
C ARG A 267 -1.53 2.95 -0.77
N MET A 268 -2.58 2.87 -1.58
CA MET A 268 -3.40 1.66 -1.68
C MET A 268 -4.09 1.54 -3.04
N TYR A 269 -4.72 0.39 -3.25
CA TYR A 269 -5.74 0.28 -4.29
C TYR A 269 -7.03 0.94 -3.81
N SER A 270 -7.87 1.38 -4.75
CA SER A 270 -9.24 1.71 -4.40
C SER A 270 -9.89 0.54 -3.66
N LEU A 271 -10.57 0.85 -2.57
CA LEU A 271 -11.24 -0.13 -1.72
C LEU A 271 -12.75 -0.22 -2.02
N GLY A 272 -13.23 0.60 -2.96
CA GLY A 272 -14.64 0.63 -3.34
C GLY A 272 -15.45 1.73 -2.65
N LYS A 273 -16.71 1.84 -3.08
CA LYS A 273 -17.66 2.84 -2.60
C LYS A 273 -17.97 2.66 -1.11
N GLY A 274 -17.99 3.78 -0.37
CA GLY A 274 -18.46 3.85 1.02
C GLY A 274 -17.40 3.58 2.08
N ILE A 275 -16.17 3.24 1.69
CA ILE A 275 -15.06 2.99 2.63
C ILE A 275 -14.70 4.23 3.45
N PHE A 276 -14.91 5.43 2.88
CA PHE A 276 -14.67 6.70 3.55
C PHE A 276 -15.96 7.37 4.07
N ASP A 277 -17.13 6.71 4.03
CA ASP A 277 -18.38 7.28 4.53
C ASP A 277 -18.26 7.67 6.01
N TRP A 278 -17.50 6.90 6.81
CA TRP A 278 -17.23 7.24 8.21
C TRP A 278 -16.50 8.58 8.36
N ALA A 279 -15.55 8.88 7.47
CA ALA A 279 -14.76 10.10 7.50
C ALA A 279 -15.60 11.30 7.04
N VAL A 280 -16.46 11.09 6.02
CA VAL A 280 -17.47 12.06 5.57
C VAL A 280 -18.44 12.40 6.71
N MET A 281 -18.93 11.40 7.45
CA MET A 281 -19.80 11.60 8.61
C MET A 281 -19.10 12.33 9.76
N GLU A 282 -17.88 11.92 10.12
CA GLU A 282 -17.08 12.64 11.14
C GLU A 282 -16.87 14.10 10.74
N ARG A 283 -16.58 14.37 9.46
CA ARG A 283 -16.41 15.73 8.95
C ARG A 283 -17.69 16.56 9.08
N ARG A 284 -18.83 16.04 8.63
CA ARG A 284 -20.12 16.73 8.75
C ARG A 284 -20.46 17.04 10.20
N SER A 285 -20.22 16.10 11.12
CA SER A 285 -20.43 16.32 12.55
C SER A 285 -19.55 17.44 13.12
N ILE A 286 -18.29 17.55 12.67
CA ILE A 286 -17.40 18.65 13.06
C ILE A 286 -17.93 20.00 12.55
N ASP A 287 -18.40 20.06 11.31
CA ASP A 287 -18.91 21.31 10.74
C ASP A 287 -20.26 21.74 11.38
N GLU A 288 -21.14 20.80 11.69
CA GLU A 288 -22.40 21.06 12.42
C GLU A 288 -22.16 21.57 13.84
N THR A 289 -21.18 21.00 14.55
CA THR A 289 -20.86 21.40 15.94
C THR A 289 -20.02 22.66 16.03
N GLY A 290 -19.12 22.89 15.07
CA GLY A 290 -18.27 24.08 15.01
C GLY A 290 -19.04 25.37 14.78
N PHE A 291 -20.19 25.30 14.09
CA PHE A 291 -21.04 26.46 13.83
C PHE A 291 -21.77 26.97 15.09
N ILE A 292 -22.02 26.10 16.07
CA ILE A 292 -22.82 26.46 17.26
C ILE A 292 -21.98 27.13 18.36
N ALA A 293 -20.64 27.02 18.32
CA ALA A 293 -19.78 27.44 19.44
C ALA A 293 -19.29 28.91 19.40
N MET A 294 -19.51 29.68 18.32
CA MET A 294 -18.95 31.04 18.20
C MET A 294 -19.94 32.21 18.40
N GLU A 295 -21.26 31.99 18.44
CA GLU A 295 -22.24 33.09 18.63
C GLU A 295 -22.80 33.23 20.07
N GLY A 296 -22.15 32.60 21.06
CA GLY A 296 -22.50 32.72 22.47
C GLY A 296 -21.92 33.97 23.16
N THR A 297 -22.03 35.15 22.56
CA THR A 297 -21.66 36.43 23.21
C THR A 297 -22.91 37.17 23.66
N ASN A 298 -23.20 37.10 24.96
CA ASN A 298 -23.88 38.14 25.74
C ASN A 298 -25.25 38.67 25.24
N ALA A 299 -26.28 37.83 25.25
CA ALA A 299 -27.65 38.33 25.41
C ALA A 299 -28.09 38.17 26.87
N SER A 300 -27.72 39.19 27.64
CA SER A 300 -28.29 39.53 28.94
C SER A 300 -29.82 39.60 28.87
N SER A 301 -30.45 39.01 29.88
CA SER A 301 -31.71 39.44 30.49
C SER A 301 -32.99 39.36 29.67
N GLY A 302 -33.82 38.38 30.01
CA GLY A 302 -35.20 38.24 29.53
C GLY A 302 -35.98 37.25 30.36
N ASN A 303 -35.99 37.47 31.68
CA ASN A 303 -36.82 36.75 32.65
C ASN A 303 -38.29 36.81 32.24
N ASN A 304 -38.89 35.70 31.80
CA ASN A 304 -40.34 35.57 31.74
C ASN A 304 -40.77 34.14 32.08
N ASN A 305 -41.23 34.02 33.31
CA ASN A 305 -42.17 33.01 33.77
C ASN A 305 -43.36 32.94 32.81
N ASN A 306 -43.65 31.75 32.26
CA ASN A 306 -45.03 31.30 32.32
C ASN A 306 -45.19 29.78 32.22
N SER A 307 -46.08 29.32 33.08
CA SER A 307 -46.44 27.94 33.40
C SER A 307 -47.31 27.25 32.36
N ASN A 308 -47.43 25.92 32.51
CA ASN A 308 -48.56 25.05 32.14
C ASN A 308 -48.65 24.73 30.62
N ASN A 309 -48.74 23.47 30.15
CA ASN A 309 -49.50 22.34 30.67
C ASN A 309 -49.13 21.00 29.98
N ASN A 310 -49.45 19.93 30.70
CA ASN A 310 -49.53 18.51 30.31
C ASN A 310 -50.23 18.20 28.97
N SER A 311 -49.70 17.21 28.25
CA SER A 311 -50.32 15.88 28.02
C SER A 311 -49.43 15.05 27.07
N ASP A 312 -48.74 14.00 27.54
CA ASP A 312 -49.23 12.61 27.61
C ASP A 312 -49.66 12.00 26.26
N LEU A 313 -48.80 11.15 25.68
CA LEU A 313 -48.99 9.69 25.53
C LEU A 313 -48.33 9.10 24.27
N ASN A 314 -47.56 8.04 24.53
CA ASN A 314 -47.35 6.85 23.71
C ASN A 314 -46.64 6.95 22.36
N ASN A 315 -45.36 6.57 22.36
CA ASN A 315 -44.94 5.52 21.43
C ASN A 315 -43.74 4.72 21.96
N ARG A 316 -44.03 3.53 22.49
CA ARG A 316 -43.06 2.48 22.84
C ARG A 316 -42.77 1.66 21.59
N HIS A 317 -41.65 1.86 20.91
CA HIS A 317 -41.04 0.83 20.08
C HIS A 317 -39.57 0.66 20.48
N GLY A 318 -39.23 -0.57 20.85
CA GLY A 318 -37.99 -0.96 21.49
C GLY A 318 -36.78 -0.75 20.60
N GLN A 319 -35.91 0.15 21.01
CA GLN A 319 -34.49 0.05 20.72
C GLN A 319 -33.83 -0.62 21.92
N GLY A 320 -33.30 -1.83 21.70
CA GLY A 320 -32.31 -2.45 22.57
C GLY A 320 -31.03 -1.63 22.53
N GLY A 321 -31.01 -0.53 23.27
CA GLY A 321 -29.82 0.26 23.51
C GLY A 321 -28.89 -0.50 24.42
N LEU A 322 -27.79 -1.00 23.85
CA LEU A 322 -26.61 -1.38 24.63
C LEU A 322 -26.12 -0.12 25.35
N SER A 323 -26.50 -0.01 26.62
CA SER A 323 -26.09 1.04 27.54
C SER A 323 -24.60 0.85 27.87
N TRP A 324 -23.74 1.46 27.06
CA TRP A 324 -22.34 1.65 27.41
C TRP A 324 -22.29 2.62 28.58
N LYS A 325 -22.20 2.10 29.82
CA LYS A 325 -21.98 2.90 31.03
C LYS A 325 -20.70 3.73 30.87
N ALA A 326 -20.91 5.00 30.54
CA ALA A 326 -19.87 5.98 30.28
C ALA A 326 -19.64 6.83 31.54
N GLU A 327 -18.74 6.39 32.40
CA GLU A 327 -18.08 7.24 33.42
C GLU A 327 -16.58 7.41 33.13
N GLY A 328 -16.17 7.18 31.88
CA GLY A 328 -14.85 7.53 31.40
C GLY A 328 -14.77 9.02 31.07
N SER A 329 -13.95 9.75 31.82
CA SER A 329 -13.44 11.12 31.63
C SER A 329 -13.76 11.80 30.28
N ARG A 330 -14.31 13.03 30.34
CA ARG A 330 -14.58 13.91 29.17
C ARG A 330 -13.38 14.08 28.23
N GLU A 331 -12.16 13.98 28.75
CA GLU A 331 -10.92 14.08 27.96
C GLU A 331 -10.80 12.94 26.93
N GLN A 332 -11.17 11.71 27.28
CA GLN A 332 -11.18 10.58 26.32
C GLN A 332 -12.28 10.71 25.27
N GLN A 333 -13.36 11.47 25.54
CA GLN A 333 -14.39 11.74 24.54
C GLN A 333 -13.96 12.84 23.57
N GLN A 334 -13.10 13.78 23.99
CA GLN A 334 -12.65 14.88 23.16
C GLN A 334 -11.55 14.44 22.18
N GLU A 335 -10.61 13.59 22.60
CA GLU A 335 -9.63 12.95 21.69
C GLU A 335 -10.29 12.09 20.61
N ARG A 336 -11.49 11.54 20.88
CA ARG A 336 -12.24 10.72 19.92
C ARG A 336 -12.86 11.51 18.77
N ARG A 337 -12.86 12.84 18.79
CA ARG A 337 -13.56 13.66 17.79
C ARG A 337 -12.66 14.30 16.74
N CYS A 338 -11.35 14.08 16.80
CA CYS A 338 -10.46 14.58 15.77
C CYS A 338 -10.50 13.65 14.54
N LEU A 339 -10.91 14.22 13.40
CA LEU A 339 -10.74 13.57 12.12
C LEU A 339 -9.26 13.24 11.91
N VAL A 340 -8.99 12.09 11.29
CA VAL A 340 -7.64 11.66 10.93
C VAL A 340 -6.93 12.75 10.11
N PRO A 341 -5.69 13.14 10.47
CA PRO A 341 -4.97 14.22 9.81
C PRO A 341 -4.31 13.75 8.50
N LEU A 342 -5.12 13.20 7.59
CA LEU A 342 -4.60 12.63 6.34
C LEU A 342 -4.06 13.76 5.44
N GLU A 343 -2.76 13.73 5.15
CA GLU A 343 -2.07 14.74 4.35
C GLU A 343 -1.81 14.28 2.90
N SER A 344 -1.68 12.97 2.68
CA SER A 344 -1.33 12.42 1.37
C SER A 344 -2.04 11.10 1.12
N ILE A 345 -2.65 10.98 -0.07
CA ILE A 345 -3.25 9.73 -0.53
C ILE A 345 -2.81 9.40 -1.95
N THR A 346 -2.48 8.14 -2.17
CA THR A 346 -2.15 7.58 -3.47
C THR A 346 -3.02 6.37 -3.73
N LEU A 347 -3.89 6.46 -4.73
CA LEU A 347 -4.70 5.36 -5.24
C LEU A 347 -4.06 4.81 -6.52
N TYR A 348 -3.64 3.56 -6.51
CA TYR A 348 -2.98 2.96 -7.69
C TYR A 348 -3.95 2.73 -8.86
N ARG A 349 -5.25 2.64 -8.59
CA ARG A 349 -6.30 2.50 -9.62
C ARG A 349 -7.51 3.35 -9.28
N THR A 350 -8.10 3.95 -10.31
CA THR A 350 -9.47 4.47 -10.27
C THR A 350 -10.43 3.31 -10.45
N THR A 351 -11.45 3.21 -9.62
CA THR A 351 -12.59 2.32 -9.87
C THR A 351 -13.92 3.03 -9.64
N TYR A 352 -13.96 4.04 -8.78
CA TYR A 352 -15.18 4.78 -8.46
C TYR A 352 -14.91 6.27 -8.25
N ASP A 353 -15.69 7.09 -8.96
CA ASP A 353 -15.71 8.56 -8.85
C ASP A 353 -15.96 9.02 -7.41
N ARG A 354 -16.96 8.43 -6.75
CA ARG A 354 -17.40 8.83 -5.43
C ARG A 354 -16.32 8.66 -4.35
N GLU A 355 -15.44 7.66 -4.46
CA GLU A 355 -14.39 7.47 -3.44
C GLU A 355 -13.42 8.66 -3.41
N ILE A 356 -13.06 9.19 -4.58
CA ILE A 356 -12.14 10.33 -4.70
C ILE A 356 -12.77 11.59 -4.10
N ASP A 357 -14.03 11.85 -4.42
CA ASP A 357 -14.78 12.97 -3.87
C ASP A 357 -15.03 12.83 -2.36
N ASP A 358 -15.33 11.62 -1.87
CA ASP A 358 -15.51 11.35 -0.43
C ASP A 358 -14.20 11.61 0.35
N ILE A 359 -13.05 11.19 -0.20
CA ILE A 359 -11.71 11.47 0.36
C ILE A 359 -11.47 12.98 0.39
N ALA A 360 -11.67 13.67 -0.74
CA ALA A 360 -11.42 15.10 -0.85
C ALA A 360 -12.30 15.91 0.10
N PHE A 361 -13.60 15.59 0.16
CA PHE A 361 -14.54 16.22 1.07
C PHE A 361 -14.15 16.00 2.53
N ALA A 362 -13.95 14.74 2.93
CA ALA A 362 -13.65 14.38 4.31
C ALA A 362 -12.38 15.09 4.80
N PHE A 363 -11.31 15.03 4.01
CA PHE A 363 -9.98 15.51 4.40
C PHE A 363 -9.61 16.88 3.83
N SER A 364 -10.57 17.67 3.36
CA SER A 364 -10.39 19.00 2.74
C SER A 364 -9.39 19.93 3.45
N ARG A 365 -9.40 19.94 4.79
CA ARG A 365 -8.52 20.79 5.63
C ARG A 365 -7.09 20.27 5.80
N THR A 366 -6.85 18.97 5.59
CA THR A 366 -5.56 18.33 5.89
C THR A 366 -4.88 17.79 4.64
N LEU A 367 -5.66 17.40 3.63
CA LEU A 367 -5.16 16.77 2.41
C LEU A 367 -4.37 17.76 1.56
N ARG A 368 -3.09 17.45 1.34
CA ARG A 368 -2.14 18.24 0.55
C ARG A 368 -1.79 17.57 -0.77
N ASN A 369 -1.81 16.24 -0.82
CA ASN A 369 -1.47 15.49 -2.02
C ASN A 369 -2.52 14.42 -2.31
N LEU A 370 -3.10 14.50 -3.50
CA LEU A 370 -4.03 13.51 -4.03
C LEU A 370 -3.45 12.98 -5.33
N THR A 371 -3.12 11.69 -5.35
CA THR A 371 -2.57 11.00 -6.52
C THR A 371 -3.43 9.79 -6.83
N VAL A 372 -3.89 9.67 -8.07
CA VAL A 372 -4.80 8.62 -8.51
C VAL A 372 -4.34 8.09 -9.86
N GLY A 373 -4.30 6.77 -10.04
CA GLY A 373 -3.94 6.13 -11.31
C GLY A 373 -2.44 6.06 -11.58
N VAL A 374 -1.62 5.89 -10.54
CA VAL A 374 -0.17 5.72 -10.72
C VAL A 374 0.10 4.41 -11.47
N TYR A 375 0.60 4.53 -12.70
CA TYR A 375 0.99 3.40 -13.52
C TYR A 375 2.04 2.54 -12.83
N HIS A 376 1.77 1.23 -12.79
CA HIS A 376 2.80 0.24 -12.57
C HIS A 376 2.98 -0.56 -13.85
N TYR A 377 4.25 -0.69 -14.26
CA TYR A 377 4.74 -1.39 -15.47
C TYR A 377 4.38 -2.88 -15.57
N THR A 378 3.45 -3.38 -14.75
CA THR A 378 2.87 -4.70 -14.98
C THR A 378 2.08 -4.63 -16.27
N ARG A 379 2.69 -5.10 -17.37
CA ARG A 379 2.18 -5.20 -18.75
C ARG A 379 0.80 -5.85 -18.92
N SER A 380 0.11 -6.17 -17.83
CA SER A 380 -1.09 -6.99 -17.79
C SER A 380 -2.06 -6.51 -16.70
N THR A 381 -2.08 -5.23 -16.35
CA THR A 381 -3.23 -4.75 -15.58
C THR A 381 -4.46 -4.97 -16.44
N PRO A 382 -5.48 -5.71 -15.98
CA PRO A 382 -6.78 -5.69 -16.63
C PRO A 382 -7.19 -4.23 -16.61
N LEU A 383 -7.19 -3.60 -17.79
CA LEU A 383 -7.98 -2.40 -18.03
C LEU A 383 -9.34 -2.67 -17.39
N MET A 384 -10.00 -1.68 -16.77
CA MET A 384 -11.46 -1.80 -16.65
C MET A 384 -11.90 -2.11 -18.07
N GLU A 385 -12.28 -3.38 -18.32
CA GLU A 385 -12.45 -3.87 -19.68
C GLU A 385 -13.44 -2.91 -20.30
N ALA A 386 -12.99 -2.18 -21.31
CA ALA A 386 -13.87 -1.26 -22.01
C ALA A 386 -15.12 -2.07 -22.34
N ILE A 387 -16.28 -1.57 -21.94
CA ILE A 387 -17.51 -2.31 -22.16
C ILE A 387 -17.69 -2.28 -23.68
N ILE A 388 -17.38 -3.40 -24.34
CA ILE A 388 -17.47 -3.50 -25.79
C ILE A 388 -18.97 -3.55 -26.11
N THR A 389 -19.54 -2.44 -26.52
CA THR A 389 -20.90 -2.40 -27.07
C THR A 389 -20.83 -2.50 -28.60
N PRO A 390 -21.95 -2.81 -29.29
CA PRO A 390 -21.99 -2.78 -30.75
C PRO A 390 -21.62 -1.42 -31.35
N GLU A 391 -21.79 -0.32 -30.60
CA GLU A 391 -21.39 1.02 -31.03
C GLU A 391 -19.90 1.35 -30.77
N GLY A 392 -19.17 0.47 -30.08
CA GLY A 392 -17.75 0.64 -29.75
C GLY A 392 -17.42 0.46 -28.27
N PRO A 393 -16.16 0.68 -27.87
CA PRO A 393 -15.76 0.64 -26.47
C PRO A 393 -16.36 1.81 -25.69
N VAL A 394 -17.22 1.52 -24.71
CA VAL A 394 -17.72 2.53 -23.77
C VAL A 394 -16.79 2.59 -22.56
N PHE A 395 -16.15 3.74 -22.38
CA PHE A 395 -15.32 4.02 -21.22
C PHE A 395 -16.16 4.59 -20.08
N PRO A 396 -16.01 4.08 -18.84
CA PRO A 396 -16.70 4.64 -17.68
C PRO A 396 -16.28 6.10 -17.46
N THR A 397 -17.23 6.93 -17.05
CA THR A 397 -16.98 8.33 -16.71
C THR A 397 -16.65 8.45 -15.23
N CYS A 398 -15.59 9.19 -14.92
CA CYS A 398 -15.16 9.51 -13.57
C CYS A 398 -15.30 11.02 -13.36
N HIS A 399 -16.28 11.40 -12.55
CA HIS A 399 -16.49 12.79 -12.17
C HIS A 399 -15.57 13.16 -11.00
N ILE A 400 -14.88 14.29 -11.09
CA ILE A 400 -13.95 14.76 -10.06
C ILE A 400 -14.30 16.19 -9.67
N GLY A 401 -14.32 16.48 -8.38
CA GLY A 401 -14.46 17.84 -7.86
C GLY A 401 -15.81 18.13 -7.24
N ARG A 402 -16.72 17.15 -7.21
CA ARG A 402 -18.08 17.37 -6.70
C ARG A 402 -18.06 17.52 -5.19
N GLY A 403 -18.53 18.66 -4.71
CA GLY A 403 -18.58 18.97 -3.28
C GLY A 403 -17.21 19.25 -2.66
N TRP A 404 -16.18 19.48 -3.47
CA TRP A 404 -14.89 19.97 -2.96
C TRP A 404 -15.06 21.41 -2.51
N PHE A 405 -14.60 21.73 -1.30
CA PHE A 405 -14.72 23.08 -0.75
C PHE A 405 -13.54 23.38 0.16
N ASP A 406 -12.96 24.58 0.04
CA ASP A 406 -11.84 25.06 0.87
C ASP A 406 -10.68 24.05 0.93
N MET A 407 -10.27 23.54 -0.24
CA MET A 407 -9.24 22.51 -0.34
C MET A 407 -7.85 23.12 -0.17
N ARG A 408 -7.04 22.53 0.72
CA ARG A 408 -5.61 22.89 0.91
C ARG A 408 -4.66 22.05 0.07
N LEU A 409 -5.14 21.62 -1.09
CA LEU A 409 -4.44 20.69 -1.96
C LEU A 409 -3.29 21.40 -2.69
N LYS A 410 -2.08 20.87 -2.58
CA LYS A 410 -0.88 21.36 -3.26
C LYS A 410 -0.57 20.57 -4.52
N THR A 411 -0.83 19.26 -4.48
CA THR A 411 -0.56 18.35 -5.61
C THR A 411 -1.83 17.60 -5.95
N LEU A 412 -2.28 17.75 -7.19
CA LEU A 412 -3.39 16.99 -7.78
C LEU A 412 -2.86 16.21 -8.98
N HIS A 413 -2.82 14.89 -8.87
CA HIS A 413 -2.45 14.00 -9.97
C HIS A 413 -3.56 12.97 -10.15
N ILE A 414 -4.26 13.00 -11.27
CA ILE A 414 -5.29 12.01 -11.60
C ILE A 414 -5.05 11.54 -13.01
N ASN A 415 -4.72 10.27 -13.13
CA ASN A 415 -4.59 9.58 -14.39
C ASN A 415 -5.75 8.59 -14.53
N GLY A 416 -6.76 8.98 -15.30
CA GLY A 416 -7.94 8.20 -15.61
C GLY A 416 -7.71 7.26 -16.79
N ASP A 417 -6.64 6.46 -16.77
CA ASP A 417 -6.43 5.49 -17.85
C ASP A 417 -7.60 4.51 -17.94
N GLY A 418 -8.17 4.37 -19.13
CA GLY A 418 -9.38 3.60 -19.37
C GLY A 418 -10.68 4.23 -18.82
N THR A 419 -10.67 5.50 -18.39
CA THR A 419 -11.86 6.23 -17.92
C THR A 419 -11.94 7.63 -18.53
N ARG A 420 -13.13 8.21 -18.69
CA ARG A 420 -13.31 9.62 -19.09
C ARG A 420 -13.28 10.51 -17.86
N LEU A 421 -12.36 11.47 -17.78
CA LEU A 421 -12.27 12.38 -16.62
C LEU A 421 -13.11 13.64 -16.87
N VAL A 422 -14.25 13.74 -16.17
CA VAL A 422 -15.11 14.94 -16.21
C VAL A 422 -14.86 15.77 -14.96
N LEU A 423 -14.37 16.99 -15.15
CA LEU A 423 -14.07 17.91 -14.05
C LEU A 423 -15.31 18.71 -13.67
N ASP A 424 -15.52 18.90 -12.36
CA ASP A 424 -16.49 19.86 -11.86
C ASP A 424 -16.05 21.30 -12.22
N PRO A 425 -16.96 22.18 -12.70
CA PRO A 425 -16.60 23.54 -13.09
C PRO A 425 -15.89 24.36 -12.01
N VAL A 426 -16.16 24.09 -10.72
CA VAL A 426 -15.53 24.82 -9.61
C VAL A 426 -14.26 24.15 -9.07
N LEU A 427 -13.80 23.03 -9.63
CA LEU A 427 -12.66 22.27 -9.11
C LEU A 427 -11.44 23.16 -8.78
N PHE A 428 -11.01 23.97 -9.76
CA PHE A 428 -9.82 24.81 -9.62
C PHE A 428 -10.06 26.03 -8.72
N THR A 429 -11.28 26.58 -8.69
CA THR A 429 -11.60 27.71 -7.79
C THR A 429 -11.61 27.29 -6.33
N GLN A 430 -11.89 26.02 -6.06
CA GLN A 430 -11.88 25.42 -4.72
C GLN A 430 -10.50 24.96 -4.26
N CYS A 431 -9.47 25.01 -5.12
CA CYS A 431 -8.11 24.57 -4.83
C CYS A 431 -7.05 25.66 -5.12
N PRO A 432 -7.09 26.83 -4.46
CA PRO A 432 -6.21 27.97 -4.77
C PRO A 432 -4.71 27.71 -4.47
N ASP A 433 -4.42 26.75 -3.58
CA ASP A 433 -3.05 26.43 -3.12
C ASP A 433 -2.30 25.44 -4.03
N LEU A 434 -2.87 25.08 -5.18
CA LEU A 434 -2.26 24.12 -6.10
C LEU A 434 -0.89 24.62 -6.60
N VAL A 435 0.10 23.75 -6.46
CA VAL A 435 1.47 23.92 -6.95
C VAL A 435 1.71 23.06 -8.19
N SER A 436 1.12 21.86 -8.23
CA SER A 436 1.28 20.92 -9.34
C SER A 436 -0.04 20.24 -9.66
N VAL A 437 -0.44 20.32 -10.92
CA VAL A 437 -1.62 19.66 -11.48
C VAL A 437 -1.19 18.76 -12.64
N ASP A 438 -1.61 17.50 -12.60
CA ASP A 438 -1.44 16.52 -13.69
C ASP A 438 -2.74 15.73 -13.82
N LEU A 439 -3.59 16.13 -14.77
CA LEU A 439 -4.87 15.47 -15.04
C LEU A 439 -4.82 14.88 -16.44
N SER A 440 -4.96 13.57 -16.56
CA SER A 440 -4.92 12.90 -17.85
C SER A 440 -5.96 11.81 -17.94
N ASP A 441 -6.63 11.72 -19.08
CA ASP A 441 -7.33 10.51 -19.48
C ASP A 441 -6.84 10.01 -20.85
N SER A 442 -7.27 8.80 -21.18
CA SER A 442 -6.92 8.11 -22.43
C SER A 442 -8.03 8.21 -23.47
N THR A 443 -9.01 9.11 -23.30
CA THR A 443 -10.13 9.19 -24.23
C THR A 443 -9.71 9.93 -25.50
N THR A 444 -9.98 9.29 -26.65
CA THR A 444 -9.58 9.74 -27.99
C THR A 444 -10.73 10.35 -28.79
N GLU A 445 -11.96 10.21 -28.31
CA GLU A 445 -13.19 10.68 -28.94
C GLU A 445 -14.06 11.38 -27.90
N TYR A 446 -14.43 12.63 -28.18
CA TYR A 446 -15.31 13.43 -27.34
C TYR A 446 -16.35 14.13 -28.21
N ARG A 447 -17.49 14.46 -27.61
CA ARG A 447 -18.48 15.37 -28.21
C ARG A 447 -18.43 16.71 -27.51
N CYS A 448 -18.67 17.82 -28.21
CA CYS A 448 -18.48 19.15 -27.60
C CYS A 448 -19.43 19.40 -26.40
N HIS A 449 -20.62 18.81 -26.40
CA HIS A 449 -21.55 18.90 -25.27
C HIS A 449 -21.13 18.12 -24.01
N GLU A 450 -20.11 17.24 -24.12
CA GLU A 450 -19.53 16.54 -22.96
C GLU A 450 -18.48 17.40 -22.23
N ILE A 451 -18.02 18.49 -22.87
CA ILE A 451 -16.98 19.37 -22.32
C ILE A 451 -17.62 20.31 -21.30
N SER A 452 -17.37 20.06 -20.02
CA SER A 452 -17.75 20.95 -18.93
C SER A 452 -16.63 21.93 -18.65
N VAL A 453 -16.77 23.16 -19.16
CA VAL A 453 -15.74 24.18 -19.02
C VAL A 453 -15.63 24.62 -17.57
N SER A 454 -14.41 24.59 -17.04
CA SER A 454 -14.08 25.07 -15.69
C SER A 454 -14.32 26.58 -15.58
N PHE A 455 -14.52 27.08 -14.37
CA PHE A 455 -14.50 28.52 -14.15
C PHE A 455 -13.06 29.05 -14.08
N PRO A 456 -12.83 30.33 -14.44
CA PRO A 456 -11.55 30.98 -14.18
C PRO A 456 -11.17 30.86 -12.71
N ALA A 457 -9.96 30.38 -12.44
CA ALA A 457 -9.44 30.22 -11.08
C ALA A 457 -8.20 31.08 -10.82
N GLN A 458 -7.97 31.41 -9.55
CA GLN A 458 -6.77 32.12 -9.10
C GLN A 458 -5.75 31.12 -8.55
N LEU A 459 -4.81 30.70 -9.39
CA LEU A 459 -3.82 29.67 -9.06
C LEU A 459 -2.41 30.27 -8.98
N GLY A 460 -2.23 31.28 -8.12
CA GLY A 460 -0.98 32.06 -8.02
C GLY A 460 0.26 31.28 -7.55
N SER A 461 0.07 30.07 -7.02
CA SER A 461 1.15 29.18 -6.59
C SER A 461 1.48 28.08 -7.61
N LEU A 462 0.74 27.98 -8.71
CA LEU A 462 0.88 26.89 -9.67
C LEU A 462 2.21 26.98 -10.42
N GLU A 463 3.02 25.94 -10.33
CA GLU A 463 4.31 25.84 -11.01
C GLU A 463 4.28 24.86 -12.18
N LYS A 464 3.43 23.83 -12.11
CA LYS A 464 3.34 22.76 -13.12
C LYS A 464 1.88 22.49 -13.47
N LEU A 465 1.56 22.58 -14.76
CA LEU A 465 0.26 22.23 -15.31
C LEU A 465 0.43 21.22 -16.44
N LYS A 466 -0.04 20.00 -16.21
CA LYS A 466 -0.13 18.95 -17.23
C LYS A 466 -1.58 18.52 -17.36
N LEU A 467 -2.16 18.72 -18.53
CA LEU A 467 -3.52 18.36 -18.85
C LEU A 467 -3.53 17.53 -20.13
N GLN A 468 -4.22 16.40 -20.11
CA GLN A 468 -4.35 15.53 -21.27
C GLN A 468 -5.79 15.06 -21.45
N GLY A 469 -6.27 15.07 -22.71
CA GLY A 469 -7.61 14.63 -23.07
C GLY A 469 -8.71 15.57 -22.57
N LEU A 470 -9.79 15.05 -21.97
CA LEU A 470 -10.93 15.86 -21.55
C LEU A 470 -10.58 16.95 -20.52
N PRO A 471 -9.71 16.70 -19.53
CA PRO A 471 -9.18 17.75 -18.66
C PRO A 471 -8.54 18.94 -19.40
N ALA A 472 -7.87 18.70 -20.53
CA ALA A 472 -7.25 19.77 -21.32
C ALA A 472 -8.29 20.64 -22.03
N LEU A 473 -9.37 20.03 -22.52
CA LEU A 473 -10.49 20.73 -23.18
C LEU A 473 -11.39 21.46 -22.19
N SER A 474 -11.54 20.93 -20.98
CA SER A 474 -12.37 21.48 -19.91
C SER A 474 -11.70 22.64 -19.15
N PHE A 475 -10.41 22.89 -19.38
CA PHE A 475 -9.65 23.90 -18.64
C PHE A 475 -9.91 25.32 -19.16
N HIS A 476 -10.16 26.26 -18.23
CA HIS A 476 -10.41 27.66 -18.59
C HIS A 476 -9.10 28.46 -18.73
N PRO A 477 -8.81 29.03 -19.91
CA PRO A 477 -7.54 29.71 -20.20
C PRO A 477 -7.31 30.97 -19.36
N ALA A 478 -8.35 31.72 -18.99
CA ALA A 478 -8.20 32.88 -18.10
C ALA A 478 -7.57 32.55 -16.73
N THR A 479 -7.58 31.27 -16.31
CA THR A 479 -6.84 30.82 -15.12
C THR A 479 -5.35 31.11 -15.24
N LEU A 480 -4.80 31.09 -16.46
CA LEU A 480 -3.38 31.37 -16.74
C LEU A 480 -2.97 32.82 -16.49
N GLU A 481 -3.91 33.77 -16.42
CA GLU A 481 -3.60 35.17 -16.11
C GLU A 481 -3.08 35.33 -14.68
N SER A 482 -3.52 34.46 -13.77
CA SER A 482 -3.14 34.50 -12.36
C SER A 482 -1.88 33.67 -12.02
N THR A 483 -1.43 32.79 -12.92
CA THR A 483 -0.41 31.75 -12.65
C THR A 483 1.02 32.23 -12.91
N THR A 484 1.41 33.35 -12.30
CA THR A 484 2.71 34.01 -12.55
C THR A 484 3.95 33.16 -12.21
N LYS A 485 3.80 32.09 -11.42
CA LYS A 485 4.87 31.14 -11.06
C LYS A 485 4.95 29.90 -11.97
N LEU A 486 4.12 29.84 -13.01
CA LEU A 486 4.03 28.67 -13.87
C LEU A 486 5.32 28.48 -14.68
N LYS A 487 5.98 27.33 -14.46
CA LYS A 487 7.25 26.98 -15.11
C LYS A 487 7.06 26.00 -16.27
N ARG A 488 6.05 25.13 -16.17
CA ARG A 488 5.82 24.07 -17.15
C ARG A 488 4.35 23.95 -17.50
N ILE A 489 4.07 23.98 -18.80
CA ILE A 489 2.76 23.71 -19.37
C ILE A 489 2.88 22.55 -20.35
N THR A 490 2.06 21.52 -20.15
CA THR A 490 1.91 20.40 -21.08
C THR A 490 0.42 20.18 -21.32
N HIS A 491 -0.09 20.62 -22.46
CA HIS A 491 -1.44 20.29 -22.93
C HIS A 491 -1.33 19.28 -24.06
N VAL A 492 -1.86 18.08 -23.81
CA VAL A 492 -1.83 16.99 -24.78
C VAL A 492 -3.26 16.61 -25.15
N VAL A 493 -3.62 16.84 -26.39
CA VAL A 493 -4.89 16.36 -26.97
C VAL A 493 -4.52 15.35 -28.04
N ASN A 494 -4.94 14.10 -27.84
CA ASN A 494 -4.75 12.99 -28.79
C ASN A 494 -6.09 12.66 -29.48
N VAL A 495 -6.87 13.69 -29.83
CA VAL A 495 -8.29 13.53 -30.18
C VAL A 495 -8.51 13.89 -31.64
N TYR A 496 -9.23 13.01 -32.34
CA TYR A 496 -9.83 13.31 -33.63
C TYR A 496 -11.20 13.98 -33.42
N SER A 497 -11.22 15.25 -33.00
CA SER A 497 -12.49 16.00 -32.97
C SER A 497 -12.85 16.41 -34.41
N PRO A 498 -14.13 16.30 -34.83
CA PRO A 498 -14.60 16.97 -36.03
C PRO A 498 -14.28 18.46 -35.90
N ARG A 499 -13.44 18.96 -36.81
CA ARG A 499 -12.90 20.33 -36.77
C ARG A 499 -14.02 21.36 -36.66
N ASP A 500 -15.11 21.16 -37.41
CA ASP A 500 -16.24 22.08 -37.48
C ASP A 500 -16.97 22.24 -36.13
N GLU A 501 -17.08 21.16 -35.34
CA GLU A 501 -17.74 21.21 -34.03
C GLU A 501 -16.89 22.02 -33.05
N LEU A 502 -15.57 21.85 -33.10
CA LEU A 502 -14.64 22.51 -32.21
C LEU A 502 -14.47 24.01 -32.56
N ASP A 503 -14.45 24.34 -33.85
CA ASP A 503 -14.49 25.73 -34.33
C ASP A 503 -15.75 26.43 -33.80
N SER A 504 -16.93 25.82 -33.95
CA SER A 504 -18.19 26.37 -33.44
C SER A 504 -18.21 26.57 -31.92
N PHE A 505 -17.53 25.70 -31.18
CA PHE A 505 -17.46 25.74 -29.72
C PHE A 505 -16.62 26.93 -29.23
N TYR A 506 -15.50 27.23 -29.89
CA TYR A 506 -14.58 28.29 -29.47
C TYR A 506 -14.91 29.68 -30.06
N ASP A 507 -15.54 29.73 -31.23
CA ASP A 507 -15.79 31.00 -31.92
C ASP A 507 -17.05 31.73 -31.40
N GLY A 508 -17.80 31.11 -30.47
CA GLY A 508 -18.89 31.76 -29.74
C GLY A 508 -20.16 32.04 -30.55
N ASP A 509 -20.22 31.59 -31.80
CA ASP A 509 -21.35 31.83 -32.73
C ASP A 509 -22.63 31.08 -32.31
N GLY A 510 -22.50 30.06 -31.44
CA GLY A 510 -23.60 29.22 -30.96
C GLY A 510 -24.32 29.68 -29.69
N GLY A 511 -24.04 30.86 -29.15
CA GLY A 511 -24.67 31.36 -27.90
C GLY A 511 -24.22 30.65 -26.61
N GLY A 512 -23.37 29.62 -26.71
CA GLY A 512 -22.61 29.07 -25.61
C GLY A 512 -21.24 29.76 -25.54
N ALA A 513 -20.95 30.46 -24.45
CA ALA A 513 -19.66 31.10 -24.24
C ALA A 513 -18.56 30.05 -23.99
N GLY A 514 -18.01 29.49 -25.06
CA GLY A 514 -16.79 28.70 -24.99
C GLY A 514 -15.62 29.55 -24.48
N PRO A 515 -14.62 28.93 -23.83
CA PRO A 515 -13.48 29.66 -23.31
C PRO A 515 -12.60 30.18 -24.46
N LEU A 516 -12.59 31.49 -24.67
CA LEU A 516 -11.76 32.11 -25.71
C LEU A 516 -10.27 32.03 -25.31
N TRP A 517 -9.47 31.37 -26.14
CA TRP A 517 -8.01 31.31 -25.98
C TRP A 517 -7.37 32.57 -26.57
N THR A 518 -7.04 33.53 -25.71
CA THR A 518 -6.54 34.87 -26.11
C THR A 518 -5.04 34.91 -26.42
N TRP A 519 -4.24 33.95 -25.93
CA TRP A 519 -2.80 33.84 -26.17
C TRP A 519 -1.97 35.08 -25.78
N ASP A 520 -2.49 35.91 -24.89
CA ASP A 520 -1.88 37.16 -24.40
C ASP A 520 -1.42 37.07 -22.94
N TRP A 521 -1.34 35.85 -22.40
CA TRP A 521 -0.94 35.64 -21.02
C TRP A 521 0.51 36.08 -20.76
N HIS A 522 0.72 36.63 -19.57
CA HIS A 522 2.04 37.03 -19.08
C HIS A 522 2.59 35.97 -18.11
N LEU A 523 3.44 35.08 -18.63
CA LEU A 523 4.01 33.94 -17.90
C LEU A 523 5.54 34.06 -17.83
N PRO A 524 6.08 34.99 -17.00
CA PRO A 524 7.49 35.35 -17.02
C PRO A 524 8.43 34.22 -16.57
N GLN A 525 7.91 33.22 -15.87
CA GLN A 525 8.69 32.08 -15.37
C GLN A 525 8.55 30.81 -16.22
N LEU A 526 7.77 30.85 -17.31
CA LEU A 526 7.51 29.68 -18.14
C LEU A 526 8.80 29.26 -18.87
N THR A 527 9.34 28.08 -18.55
CA THR A 527 10.56 27.54 -19.18
C THR A 527 10.26 26.48 -20.23
N GLU A 528 9.15 25.74 -20.08
CA GLU A 528 8.76 24.66 -20.99
C GLU A 528 7.28 24.78 -21.37
N LEU A 529 7.00 24.83 -22.67
CA LEU A 529 5.66 24.81 -23.25
C LEU A 529 5.55 23.67 -24.26
N LYS A 530 4.68 22.70 -23.97
CA LYS A 530 4.33 21.61 -24.87
C LYS A 530 2.84 21.63 -25.17
N LEU A 531 2.50 21.77 -26.44
CA LEU A 531 1.13 21.73 -26.95
C LEU A 531 1.03 20.65 -28.03
N THR A 532 -0.08 19.91 -28.06
CA THR A 532 -0.38 18.97 -29.15
C THR A 532 -1.79 19.19 -29.72
N GLY A 533 -2.04 18.62 -30.90
CA GLY A 533 -3.35 18.65 -31.56
C GLY A 533 -3.84 20.08 -31.81
N GLU A 534 -5.09 20.34 -31.46
CA GLU A 534 -5.75 21.62 -31.70
C GLU A 534 -5.03 22.80 -31.03
N PHE A 535 -4.54 22.63 -29.80
CA PHE A 535 -3.84 23.71 -29.10
C PHE A 535 -2.53 24.09 -29.78
N ALA A 536 -1.83 23.13 -30.39
CA ALA A 536 -0.65 23.41 -31.20
C ALA A 536 -1.02 24.09 -32.52
N TYR A 537 -2.13 23.69 -33.14
CA TYR A 537 -2.63 24.28 -34.38
C TYR A 537 -3.04 25.76 -34.22
N ARG A 538 -3.74 26.09 -33.12
CA ARG A 538 -4.21 27.45 -32.81
C ARG A 538 -3.16 28.34 -32.15
N PHE A 539 -1.96 27.83 -31.88
CA PHE A 539 -0.93 28.56 -31.16
C PHE A 539 -0.56 29.88 -31.87
N GLN A 540 -0.58 30.98 -31.13
CA GLN A 540 -0.20 32.30 -31.66
C GLN A 540 1.16 32.74 -31.09
N PHE A 541 2.11 33.01 -31.98
CA PHE A 541 3.47 33.44 -31.62
C PHE A 541 3.54 34.70 -30.75
N ARG A 542 2.47 35.53 -30.73
CA ARG A 542 2.41 36.70 -29.85
C ARG A 542 2.52 36.35 -28.36
N MET A 543 2.09 35.15 -27.96
CA MET A 543 2.24 34.63 -26.59
C MET A 543 3.70 34.65 -26.12
N LEU A 544 4.66 34.46 -27.04
CA LEU A 544 6.08 34.42 -26.71
C LEU A 544 6.58 35.73 -26.09
N ARG A 545 5.92 36.87 -26.37
CA ARG A 545 6.24 38.17 -25.74
C ARG A 545 6.01 38.15 -24.23
N GLY A 546 5.04 37.37 -23.76
CA GLY A 546 4.73 37.19 -22.35
C GLY A 546 5.60 36.14 -21.65
N CYS A 547 6.46 35.42 -22.38
CA CYS A 547 7.21 34.26 -21.88
C CYS A 547 8.74 34.41 -22.09
N PRO A 548 9.40 35.44 -21.53
CA PRO A 548 10.83 35.71 -21.74
C PRO A 548 11.77 34.60 -21.25
N ALA A 549 11.33 33.73 -20.33
CA ALA A 549 12.13 32.63 -19.80
C ALA A 549 11.99 31.30 -20.58
N LEU A 550 11.24 31.29 -21.69
CA LEU A 550 10.93 30.06 -22.44
C LEU A 550 12.19 29.47 -23.08
N GLN A 551 12.52 28.23 -22.72
CA GLN A 551 13.69 27.50 -23.22
C GLN A 551 13.29 26.36 -24.15
N GLY A 552 12.15 25.71 -23.88
CA GLY A 552 11.62 24.61 -24.68
C GLY A 552 10.22 24.93 -25.19
N LEU A 553 10.05 24.92 -26.51
CA LEU A 553 8.76 25.01 -27.19
C LEU A 553 8.55 23.77 -28.06
N VAL A 554 7.52 23.00 -27.77
CA VAL A 554 7.13 21.82 -28.55
C VAL A 554 5.70 22.02 -29.04
N LEU A 555 5.54 22.14 -30.35
CA LEU A 555 4.26 22.21 -31.02
C LEU A 555 4.12 20.95 -31.87
N ASN A 556 3.20 20.06 -31.49
CA ASN A 556 2.91 18.88 -32.28
C ASN A 556 1.50 18.92 -32.86
N ILE A 557 1.39 19.20 -34.16
CA ILE A 557 0.10 19.29 -34.87
C ILE A 557 -0.37 17.90 -35.32
N THR A 558 0.47 16.87 -35.27
CA THR A 558 0.07 15.50 -35.62
C THR A 558 -0.74 14.89 -34.48
N ASN A 559 -1.95 14.41 -34.81
CA ASN A 559 -2.73 13.52 -33.95
C ASN A 559 -2.27 12.07 -34.09
#